data_AF-A0A4Y7U293-F1
#
_entry.id   AF-A0A4Y7U293-F1
#
_cell.length_a   1.000
_cell.length_b   1.000
_cell.length_c   1.000
_cell.angle_alpha   90.00
_cell.angle_beta   90.00
_cell.angle_gamma   90.00
#
_symmetry.space_group_name_H-M   'P 1'
#
loop_
_entity.id
_entity.type
_entity.pdbx_description
1 polymer ?
#
loop_
_entity_poly.entity_id
_entity_poly.type
_entity_poly.pdbx_seq_one_letter_code
_entity_poly.pdbx_strand_id
1 'polypeptide(L)'
;MKSVDKGSPDILVQKAKGLENILQVKAAQKGFFQTNLTVVTADGKLYSFVLNYDEESPQLNLTLNKTKLDGQEIYFSDEIENDQYIQEYSKLAF
;
A
#
# COMPACT_ATOMS: atom_id res chain seq x y z
N MET A 1 3.81 -8.90 -5.73
CA MET A 1 3.78 -7.69 -4.85
C MET A 1 5.11 -7.48 -4.16
N LYS A 2 5.59 -6.24 -4.04
CA LYS A 2 6.88 -5.92 -3.42
C LYS A 2 6.75 -5.84 -1.90
N SER A 3 6.10 -4.82 -1.36
CA SER A 3 5.91 -4.60 0.07
C SER A 3 4.47 -4.28 0.44
N VAL A 4 4.14 -4.46 1.72
CA VAL A 4 2.85 -4.12 2.32
C VAL A 4 3.13 -3.55 3.70
N ASP A 5 2.54 -2.40 4.01
CA ASP A 5 2.54 -1.78 5.33
C ASP A 5 1.11 -1.66 5.85
N LYS A 6 0.93 -1.90 7.15
CA LYS A 6 -0.37 -1.85 7.82
C LYS A 6 -0.28 -0.88 8.98
N GLY A 7 -1.21 0.07 9.05
CA GLY A 7 -1.19 1.12 10.06
C GLY A 7 -1.59 0.67 11.48
N SER A 8 -1.96 -0.60 11.67
CA SER A 8 -2.30 -1.15 12.99
C SER A 8 -1.90 -2.63 13.12
N PRO A 9 -1.46 -3.08 14.31
CA PRO A 9 -1.31 -4.50 14.61
C PRO A 9 -2.63 -5.29 14.55
N ASP A 10 -3.77 -4.60 14.63
CA ASP A 10 -5.10 -5.21 14.56
C ASP A 10 -5.50 -5.61 13.14
N ILE A 11 -4.63 -5.35 12.15
CA ILE A 11 -4.76 -5.83 10.78
C ILE A 11 -3.77 -6.96 10.55
N LEU A 12 -4.24 -8.04 9.95
CA LEU A 12 -3.42 -9.14 9.48
C LEU A 12 -3.34 -9.09 7.96
N VAL A 13 -2.13 -9.25 7.43
CA VAL A 13 -1.87 -9.28 5.99
C VAL A 13 -1.09 -10.54 5.63
N GLN A 14 -1.49 -11.20 4.54
CA GLN A 14 -0.81 -12.40 4.06
C GLN A 14 -0.81 -12.42 2.53
N LYS A 15 0.38 -12.57 1.93
CA LYS A 15 0.49 -12.89 0.50
C LYS A 15 -0.01 -14.33 0.30
N ALA A 16 -0.93 -14.54 -0.64
CA ALA A 16 -1.44 -15.87 -0.91
C ALA A 16 -0.32 -16.80 -1.43
N LYS A 17 -0.24 -18.02 -0.90
CA LYS A 17 0.79 -18.98 -1.31
C LYS A 17 0.59 -19.37 -2.77
N GLY A 18 1.65 -19.28 -3.56
CA GLY A 18 1.63 -19.63 -4.99
C GLY A 18 0.96 -18.60 -5.91
N LEU A 19 0.47 -17.47 -5.38
CA LEU A 19 -0.18 -16.40 -6.16
C LEU A 19 0.46 -15.05 -5.82
N GLU A 20 1.25 -14.51 -6.75
CA GLU A 20 2.05 -13.30 -6.49
C GLU A 20 1.24 -11.99 -6.46
N ASN A 21 -0.01 -12.05 -6.92
CA ASN A 21 -0.91 -10.92 -7.13
C ASN A 21 -2.11 -10.90 -6.18
N ILE A 22 -2.16 -11.77 -5.16
CA ILE A 22 -3.23 -11.78 -4.16
C ILE A 22 -2.68 -11.45 -2.77
N LEU A 23 -3.30 -10.44 -2.14
CA LEU A 23 -3.08 -10.08 -0.75
C LEU A 23 -4.37 -10.35 0.03
N GLN A 24 -4.27 -11.18 1.06
CA GLN A 24 -5.36 -11.40 2.00
C GLN A 24 -5.21 -10.41 3.14
N VAL A 25 -6.31 -9.72 3.46
CA VAL A 25 -6.40 -8.77 4.56
C VAL A 25 -7.49 -9.25 5.50
N LYS A 26 -7.21 -9.27 6.80
CA LYS A 26 -8.15 -9.74 7.82
C LYS A 26 -8.05 -8.90 9.09
N ALA A 27 -9.16 -8.64 9.74
CA ALA A 27 -9.18 -8.07 11.07
C ALA A 27 -8.65 -9.10 12.10
N ALA A 28 -7.66 -8.71 12.91
CA ALA A 28 -7.22 -9.47 14.07
C ALA A 28 -8.20 -9.35 15.24
N GLN A 29 -8.92 -8.22 15.30
CA GLN A 29 -9.91 -7.90 16.33
C GLN A 29 -11.17 -7.31 15.69
N LYS A 30 -12.34 -7.66 16.24
CA LYS A 30 -13.60 -7.02 15.86
C LYS A 30 -13.60 -5.55 16.27
N GLY A 31 -14.05 -4.66 15.39
CA GLY A 31 -14.19 -3.24 15.70
C GLY A 31 -12.88 -2.49 15.88
N PHE A 32 -11.81 -2.86 15.16
CA PHE A 32 -10.55 -2.12 15.18
C PHE A 32 -10.77 -0.65 14.76
N PHE A 33 -9.98 0.27 15.32
CA PHE A 33 -10.04 1.69 14.97
C PHE A 33 -9.57 1.94 13.53
N GLN A 34 -10.22 2.88 12.84
CA GLN A 34 -9.88 3.24 11.47
C GLN A 34 -8.35 3.42 11.31
N THR A 35 -7.80 2.77 10.29
CA THR A 35 -6.35 2.79 10.02
C THR A 35 -6.11 2.80 8.51
N ASN A 36 -4.88 2.54 8.08
CA ASN A 36 -4.51 2.47 6.67
C ASN A 36 -3.83 1.15 6.30
N LEU A 37 -3.80 0.88 4.99
CA LEU A 37 -3.04 -0.19 4.37
C LEU A 37 -2.38 0.36 3.13
N THR A 38 -1.06 0.20 3.04
CA THR A 38 -0.26 0.64 1.89
C THR A 38 0.35 -0.58 1.21
N VAL A 39 0.14 -0.71 -0.10
CA VAL A 39 0.66 -1.83 -0.92
C VAL A 39 1.53 -1.27 -2.03
N VAL A 40 2.77 -1.74 -2.11
CA VAL A 40 3.67 -1.47 -3.25
C VAL A 40 3.75 -2.72 -4.11
N THR A 41 3.33 -2.61 -5.36
CA THR A 41 3.34 -3.72 -6.32
C THR A 41 4.74 -3.92 -6.93
N ALA A 42 4.94 -5.05 -7.58
CA ALA A 42 6.25 -5.38 -8.18
C ALA A 42 6.59 -4.46 -9.37
N ASP A 43 5.58 -3.94 -10.06
CA ASP A 43 5.68 -2.93 -11.12
C ASP A 43 5.79 -1.49 -10.59
N GLY A 44 6.00 -1.30 -9.28
CA GLY A 44 6.29 -0.01 -8.68
C GLY A 44 5.08 0.88 -8.39
N LYS A 45 3.85 0.40 -8.56
CA LYS A 45 2.65 1.17 -8.21
C LYS A 45 2.39 1.14 -6.71
N LEU A 46 1.95 2.27 -6.17
CA LEU A 46 1.54 2.45 -4.79
C LEU A 46 0.01 2.48 -4.72
N TYR A 47 -0.56 1.71 -3.79
CA TYR A 47 -1.98 1.74 -3.46
C TYR A 47 -2.13 1.98 -1.96
N SER A 48 -2.95 2.95 -1.57
CA SER A 48 -3.25 3.26 -0.17
C SER A 48 -4.76 3.19 0.07
N PHE A 49 -5.15 2.53 1.16
CA PHE A 49 -6.55 2.31 1.53
C PHE A 49 -6.77 2.77 2.96
N VAL A 50 -7.90 3.42 3.21
CA VAL A 50 -8.43 3.59 4.57
C VAL A 50 -9.21 2.32 4.91
N LEU A 51 -8.88 1.72 6.05
CA LEU A 51 -9.54 0.51 6.54
C LEU A 51 -10.50 0.85 7.67
N ASN A 52 -11.74 0.41 7.53
CA ASN A 52 -12.77 0.45 8.55
C ASN A 52 -13.30 -0.97 8.79
N TYR A 53 -13.56 -1.32 10.04
CA TYR A 53 -14.20 -2.60 10.36
C TYR A 53 -15.69 -2.52 10.04
N ASP A 54 -16.19 -3.51 9.29
CA ASP A 54 -17.60 -3.67 8.97
C ASP A 54 -17.93 -5.17 8.99
N GLU A 55 -18.80 -5.57 9.93
CA GLU A 55 -19.19 -6.97 10.11
C GLU A 55 -20.20 -7.44 9.05
N GLU A 56 -20.91 -6.52 8.41
CA GLU A 56 -21.94 -6.81 7.41
C GLU A 56 -21.48 -6.49 5.98
N SER A 57 -20.17 -6.26 5.81
CA SER A 57 -19.63 -5.81 4.53
C SER A 57 -19.93 -6.80 3.40
N PRO A 58 -20.69 -6.40 2.36
CA PRO A 58 -21.09 -7.30 1.29
C PRO A 58 -19.95 -7.57 0.28
N GLN A 59 -18.86 -6.78 0.33
CA GLN A 59 -17.74 -6.85 -0.62
C GLN A 59 -16.43 -7.11 0.12
N LEU A 60 -15.90 -8.33 -0.02
CA LEU A 60 -14.65 -8.75 0.63
C LEU A 60 -13.43 -8.79 -0.32
N ASN A 61 -13.67 -8.66 -1.63
CA ASN A 61 -12.63 -8.79 -2.65
C ASN A 61 -12.49 -7.48 -3.44
N LEU A 62 -11.25 -7.04 -3.61
CA LEU A 62 -10.90 -5.85 -4.39
C LEU A 62 -9.95 -6.25 -5.53
N THR A 63 -10.30 -5.89 -6.76
CA THR A 63 -9.44 -6.10 -7.93
C THR A 63 -8.84 -4.77 -8.38
N LEU A 64 -7.53 -4.65 -8.24
CA LEU A 64 -6.77 -3.47 -8.64
C LEU A 64 -6.26 -3.67 -10.06
N ASN A 65 -7.10 -3.37 -11.05
CA ASN A 65 -6.78 -3.18 -12.47
C ASN A 65 -8.08 -2.87 -13.20
N LYS A 66 -8.63 -1.67 -13.01
CA LYS A 66 -9.63 -1.13 -13.93
C LYS A 66 -8.89 -0.23 -14.90
N THR A 67 -8.54 -0.76 -16.07
CA THR A 67 -8.34 0.09 -17.23
C THR A 67 -9.70 0.71 -17.57
N LYS A 68 -9.99 1.88 -17.02
CA LYS A 68 -10.84 2.91 -17.64
C LYS A 68 -10.42 4.28 -17.09
N LEU A 69 -9.94 5.09 -18.02
CA LEU A 69 -9.61 6.51 -17.92
C LEU A 69 -10.81 7.29 -17.31
N ASP A 70 -10.57 8.09 -16.29
CA ASP A 70 -10.68 9.56 -16.30
C ASP A 70 -10.57 10.10 -14.85
N GLY A 71 -9.61 11.01 -14.60
CA GLY A 71 -9.66 11.95 -13.48
C GLY A 71 -9.31 11.48 -12.05
N GLN A 72 -8.16 10.83 -11.81
CA GLN A 72 -7.57 10.88 -10.46
C GLN A 72 -6.06 11.09 -10.51
N GLU A 73 -5.65 12.33 -10.23
CA GLU A 73 -4.27 12.74 -10.00
C GLU A 73 -3.62 11.81 -8.98
N ILE A 74 -2.60 11.08 -9.42
CA ILE A 74 -1.62 10.49 -8.50
C ILE A 74 -0.82 11.69 -7.97
N TYR A 75 -1.19 12.18 -6.79
CA TYR A 75 -0.31 13.06 -6.02
C TYR A 75 0.90 12.23 -5.58
N PHE A 76 2.00 12.36 -6.32
CA PHE A 76 3.31 12.23 -5.70
C PHE A 76 3.50 13.54 -4.93
N SER A 77 3.44 13.51 -3.60
CA SER A 77 4.07 14.59 -2.84
C SER A 77 5.57 14.47 -3.11
N ASP A 78 6.19 15.54 -3.57
CA ASP A 78 7.62 15.66 -3.93
C ASP A 78 8.59 15.45 -2.75
N GLU A 79 8.19 14.75 -1.68
CA GLU A 79 8.95 14.63 -0.44
C GLU A 79 9.10 13.18 0.00
N ILE A 80 9.78 12.37 -0.82
CA ILE A 80 10.72 11.36 -0.29
C ILE A 80 11.94 11.34 -1.23
N GLU A 81 12.64 12.48 -1.33
CA GLU A 81 14.06 12.45 -1.67
C GLU A 81 14.80 11.89 -0.45
N ASN A 82 15.42 10.72 -0.65
CA ASN A 82 16.32 10.13 0.34
C ASN A 82 17.61 10.97 0.37
N ASP A 83 17.58 12.08 1.11
CA ASP A 83 18.58 13.15 1.19
C ASP A 83 19.98 12.75 1.69
N GLN A 84 20.26 11.46 1.83
CA GLN A 84 21.60 10.98 2.20
C GLN A 84 22.51 10.68 1.01
N TYR A 85 21.99 10.46 -0.21
CA TYR A 85 22.84 10.02 -1.33
C TYR A 85 23.33 11.14 -2.27
N ILE A 86 22.68 12.31 -2.30
CA ILE A 86 23.04 13.39 -3.25
C ILE A 86 24.24 14.24 -2.74
N GLN A 87 24.47 14.29 -1.43
CA GLN A 87 25.60 15.01 -0.82
C GLN A 87 26.96 14.30 -1.02
N GLU A 88 26.95 12.99 -1.23
CA GLU A 88 28.19 12.20 -1.33
C GLU A 88 28.84 12.30 -2.72
N TYR A 89 28.03 12.40 -3.78
CA TYR A 89 28.53 12.60 -5.15
C TYR A 89 29.00 14.02 -5.43
N SER A 90 28.54 15.04 -4.68
CA SER A 90 29.04 16.42 -4.86
C SER A 90 30.46 16.63 -4.31
N LYS A 91 30.91 15.77 -3.39
CA LYS A 91 32.24 15.86 -2.76
C LYS A 91 33.34 15.07 -3.47
N LEU A 92 32.99 14.21 -4.44
CA LEU A 92 33.94 13.46 -5.25
C LEU A 92 34.19 14.07 -6.63
N ALA A 93 33.55 15.19 -6.94
CA ALA A 93 33.78 15.98 -8.15
C ALA A 93 34.57 17.26 -7.82
N PHE A 94 35.82 17.09 -7.41
CA PHE A 94 36.87 18.11 -7.50
C PHE A 94 38.10 17.49 -8.17
#